data_AF-A0A0Q4XCX0-F1
#
_entry.id   AF-A0A0Q4XCX0-F1
#
_cell.length_a   1.000
_cell.length_b   1.000
_cell.length_c   1.000
_cell.angle_alpha   90.00
_cell.angle_beta   90.00
_cell.angle_gamma   90.00
#
_symmetry.space_group_name_H-M   'P 1'
#
loop_
_entity.id
_entity.type
_entity.pdbx_description
1 polymer ?
#
loop_
_entity_poly.entity_id
_entity_poly.type
_entity_poly.pdbx_seq_one_letter_code
_entity_poly.pdbx_strand_id
1 'polypeptide(L)' 'MRFVLGALRVADGPLRSREIADHVMTGRGLDKDDPKVAQMIRKRVGACLWKSKQAGNVREMRVKGDLKRWIPAS' A
#
# COMPACT_ATOMS: atom_id res chain seq x y z
N MET A 1 7.32 9.00 -1.90
CA MET A 1 6.86 7.62 -1.59
C MET A 1 6.50 6.86 -2.87
N ARG A 2 7.46 6.78 -3.82
CA ARG A 2 7.20 6.35 -5.21
C ARG A 2 6.72 4.90 -5.33
N PHE A 3 7.23 4.00 -4.49
CA PHE A 3 6.90 2.57 -4.51
C PHE A 3 5.43 2.28 -4.18
N VAL A 4 4.74 3.12 -3.40
CA VAL A 4 3.32 2.90 -3.04
C VAL A 4 2.40 3.02 -4.25
N LEU A 5 2.54 4.12 -5.01
CA LEU A 5 1.76 4.31 -6.23
C LEU A 5 2.25 3.39 -7.36
N GLY A 6 3.56 3.10 -7.39
CA GLY A 6 4.12 2.12 -8.32
C GLY A 6 3.47 0.74 -8.14
N ALA A 7 3.38 0.25 -6.89
CA ALA A 7 2.75 -1.04 -6.58
C ALA A 7 1.28 -1.09 -7.03
N LEU A 8 0.52 -0.01 -6.85
CA LEU A 8 -0.88 0.06 -7.30
C LEU A 8 -1.04 0.11 -8.82
N ARG A 9 -0.06 0.65 -9.56
CA ARG A 9 -0.13 0.75 -11.02
C ARG A 9 0.19 -0.55 -11.74
N VAL A 10 1.04 -1.38 -11.15
CA VAL A 10 1.47 -2.65 -11.75
C VAL A 10 0.67 -3.85 -11.25
N ALA A 11 -0.23 -3.65 -10.29
CA ALA A 11 -1.06 -4.71 -9.75
C ALA A 11 -2.26 -4.97 -10.66
N ASP A 12 -2.56 -6.25 -10.88
CA ASP A 12 -3.72 -6.71 -11.66
C ASP A 12 -5.07 -6.50 -10.93
N GLY A 13 -5.05 -5.91 -9.73
CA GLY A 13 -6.26 -5.68 -8.95
C GLY A 13 -6.03 -4.94 -7.63
N PRO A 14 -7.09 -4.81 -6.82
CA PRO A 14 -7.04 -4.06 -5.56
C PRO A 14 -6.10 -4.71 -4.52
N LEU A 15 -5.16 -3.92 -4.01
CA LEU A 15 -4.17 -4.37 -3.02
C LEU A 15 -4.53 -3.96 -1.59
N ARG A 16 -4.17 -4.80 -0.62
CA ARG A 16 -4.19 -4.47 0.81
C ARG A 16 -2.97 -3.64 1.18
N SER A 17 -3.08 -2.85 2.24
CA SER A 17 -1.95 -2.06 2.77
C SER A 17 -0.72 -2.91 3.12
N ARG A 18 -0.92 -4.18 3.51
CA ARG A 18 0.16 -5.12 3.78
C ARG A 18 0.93 -5.48 2.51
N GLU A 19 0.23 -5.85 1.44
CA GLU A 19 0.83 -6.20 0.15
C GLU A 19 1.64 -5.03 -0.42
N ILE A 20 1.10 -3.81 -0.31
CA ILE A 20 1.81 -2.59 -0.71
C ILE A 20 3.06 -2.37 0.15
N ALA A 21 2.99 -2.61 1.46
CA ALA A 21 4.16 -2.51 2.33
C ALA A 21 5.23 -3.54 1.97
N ASP A 22 4.85 -4.77 1.66
CA ASP A 22 5.76 -5.83 1.24
C ASP A 22 6.47 -5.42 -0.07
N HIS A 23 5.76 -4.88 -1.07
CA HIS A 23 6.37 -4.31 -2.28
C HIS A 23 7.35 -3.17 -1.99
N VAL A 24 7.01 -2.27 -1.06
CA VAL A 24 7.90 -1.16 -0.66
C VAL A 24 9.17 -1.69 0.01
N MET A 25 9.06 -2.74 0.82
CA MET A 25 10.20 -3.36 1.51
C MET A 25 11.10 -4.08 0.53
N THR A 26 10.53 -4.93 -0.34
CA THR A 26 11.28 -5.61 -1.41
C THR A 26 11.98 -4.62 -2.33
N GLY A 27 11.29 -3.57 -2.79
CA GLY A 27 11.88 -2.53 -3.64
C GLY A 27 12.97 -1.69 -2.97
N ARG A 28 13.14 -1.81 -1.65
CA ARG A 28 14.18 -1.14 -0.85
C ARG A 28 15.24 -2.11 -0.32
N GLY A 29 15.17 -3.39 -0.66
CA GLY A 29 16.07 -4.42 -0.11
C GLY A 29 15.94 -4.61 1.40
N LEU A 30 14.76 -4.33 1.97
CA LEU A 30 14.50 -4.53 3.40
C LEU A 30 13.97 -5.94 3.65
N ASP A 31 14.37 -6.53 4.77
CA ASP A 31 13.81 -7.79 5.25
C ASP A 31 12.34 -7.61 5.64
N LYS A 32 11.45 -8.28 4.90
CA LYS A 32 9.99 -8.28 5.11
C LYS A 32 9.56 -9.05 6.36
N ASP A 33 10.40 -9.95 6.84
CA ASP A 33 10.12 -10.82 7.97
C ASP A 33 10.58 -10.20 9.29
N ASP A 34 11.34 -9.09 9.26
CA ASP A 34 11.57 -8.23 10.43
C ASP A 34 10.26 -7.54 10.86
N PRO A 35 9.68 -7.91 12.01
CA PRO A 35 8.38 -7.40 12.42
C PRO A 35 8.40 -5.90 12.76
N LYS A 36 9.53 -5.36 13.24
CA LYS A 36 9.66 -3.94 13.59
C LYS A 36 9.71 -3.10 12.32
N VAL A 37 10.51 -3.52 11.34
CA VAL A 37 10.59 -2.82 10.05
C VAL A 37 9.26 -2.92 9.31
N ALA A 38 8.65 -4.11 9.26
CA ALA A 38 7.35 -4.32 8.63
C ALA A 38 6.26 -3.43 9.26
N GLN A 39 6.20 -3.34 10.59
CA GLN A 39 5.22 -2.47 11.26
C GLN A 39 5.46 -0.99 10.93
N MET A 40 6.72 -0.53 10.91
CA MET A 40 7.06 0.86 10.58
C MET A 40 6.67 1.20 9.13
N ILE A 41 6.97 0.32 8.18
CA ILE A 41 6.63 0.52 6.77
C ILE A 41 5.11 0.51 6.59
N ARG A 42 4.37 -0.42 7.22
CA ARG A 42 2.89 -0.43 7.17
C ARG A 42 2.28 0.89 7.66
N LYS A 43 2.77 1.45 8.77
CA LYS A 43 2.32 2.78 9.27
C LYS A 43 2.57 3.88 8.24
N ARG A 44 3.76 3.92 7.66
CA ARG A 44 4.12 4.90 6.62
C ARG A 44 3.26 4.74 5.36
N VAL A 45 3.02 3.51 4.91
CA VAL A 45 2.16 3.18 3.76
C VAL A 45 0.73 3.64 4.02
N GLY A 46 0.17 3.34 5.19
CA GLY A 46 -1.16 3.81 5.58
C GLY A 46 -1.29 5.33 5.53
N ALA A 47 -0.33 6.06 6.10
CA ALA A 47 -0.32 7.53 6.07
C ALA A 47 -0.20 8.08 4.64
N CYS A 48 0.63 7.46 3.79
CA CYS A 48 0.77 7.85 2.39
C CYS A 48 -0.51 7.62 1.59
N LEU A 49 -1.15 6.47 1.76
CA LEU A 49 -2.40 6.13 1.06
C LEU A 49 -3.53 7.05 1.51
N TRP A 50 -3.60 7.39 2.80
CA TRP A 50 -4.58 8.36 3.30
C TRP A 50 -4.39 9.75 2.71
N LYS A 51 -3.15 10.26 2.64
CA LYS A 51 -2.86 11.54 1.95
C LYS A 51 -3.15 11.46 0.46
N SER A 52 -2.79 10.35 -0.19
CA SER A 52 -3.01 10.14 -1.63
C SER A 52 -4.50 10.06 -1.98
N LYS A 53 -5.32 9.49 -1.08
CA LYS A 53 -6.78 9.44 -1.21
C LYS A 53 -7.39 10.84 -1.18
N GLN A 54 -6.96 11.68 -0.23
CA GLN A 54 -7.43 13.07 -0.15
C GLN A 54 -7.03 13.89 -1.37
N ALA A 55 -5.84 13.63 -1.92
CA ALA A 55 -5.38 14.23 -3.16
C ALA A 55 -6.03 13.63 -4.41
N GLY A 56 -6.98 12.69 -4.27
CA GLY A 56 -7.69 12.09 -5.40
C GLY A 56 -6.85 11.15 -6.26
N ASN A 57 -5.69 10.68 -5.79
CA ASN A 57 -4.77 9.81 -6.56
C ASN A 57 -5.07 8.31 -6.40
N VAL A 58 -5.75 7.92 -5.32
CA VAL A 58 -6.11 6.52 -5.03
C VAL A 58 -7.52 6.46 -4.47
N ARG A 59 -8.19 5.34 -4.69
CA ARG A 59 -9.50 5.05 -4.09
C ARG A 59 -9.41 3.88 -3.12
N GLU A 60 -10.23 3.97 -2.09
CA GLU A 60 -10.45 2.89 -1.16
C GLU A 60 -11.61 2.02 -1.67
N MET A 61 -11.38 0.72 -1.78
CA MET A 61 -12.40 -0.26 -2.12
C MET A 61 -12.66 -1.15 -0.91
N ARG A 62 -13.92 -1.23 -0.50
CA ARG A 62 -14.37 -2.19 0.51
C ARG A 62 -14.86 -3.43 -0.19
N VAL A 63 -14.27 -4.58 0.14
CA VAL A 63 -14.75 -5.89 -0.29
C VAL A 63 -15.46 -6.52 0.92
N LYS A 64 -16.67 -7.04 0.71
CA LYS A 64 -17.50 -7.58 1.79
C LYS A 64 -16.74 -8.69 2.54
N GLY A 65 -16.57 -8.53 3.85
CA GLY A 65 -15.86 -9.49 4.71
C GLY A 65 -14.33 -9.41 4.67
N ASP A 66 -13.74 -8.47 3.93
CA ASP A 66 -12.29 -8.32 3.80
C ASP A 66 -11.80 -6.97 4.38
N LEU A 67 -10.50 -6.92 4.64
CA LEU A 67 -9.78 -5.70 4.97
C LEU A 67 -9.81 -4.72 3.79
N LYS A 68 -9.67 -3.45 4.13
CA LYS A 68 -9.61 -2.33 3.20
C LYS A 68 -8.59 -2.54 2.07
N ARG A 69 -9.04 -2.37 0.83
CA ARG A 69 -8.19 -2.45 -0.37
C ARG A 69 -8.05 -1.10 -1.06
N TRP A 70 -7.03 -0.98 -1.91
CA TRP A 70 -6.65 0.25 -2.58
C TRP A 70 -6.46 0.00 -4.07
N ILE A 71 -6.90 0.97 -4.86
CA ILE A 71 -6.74 1.03 -6.32
C ILE A 71 -6.30 2.44 -6.71
N PRO A 72 -5.65 2.62 -7.88
CA PRO A 72 -5.50 3.95 -8.47
C PRO A 72 -6.86 4.65 -8.60
N ALA A 73 -6.89 5.96 -8.36
CA ALA A 73 -7.98 6.77 -8.88
C ALA A 73 -7.73 6.89 -10.38
N SER A 74 -8.69 6.42 -11.17
CA SER A 74 -8.66 6.36 -12.63
C SER A 74 -8.12 7.64 -13.26
#